data_AF-X1DN23-F1
#
_entry.id   AF-X1DN23-F1
#
_cell.length_a   1.000
_cell.length_b   1.000
_cell.length_c   1.000
_cell.angle_alpha   90.00
_cell.angle_beta   90.00
_cell.angle_gamma   90.00
#
_symmetry.space_group_name_H-M   'P 1'
#
loop_
_entity.id
_entity.type
_entity.pdbx_description
1 polymer ?
#
loop_
_entity_poly.entity_id
_entity_poly.type
_entity_poly.pdbx_seq_one_letter_code
_entity_poly.pdbx_strand_id
1 'polypeptide(L)'
;AVLLCCFLAPTALPLLGMLFFGNFLKECGVVDRLANTAQSAIVDTATIFLGFTVGCSTQADVFLTPKSLGIFFLGAVAFSIATASGLIFAKIMNLFLKEKINPLLGAAGVSAVPGSAREVHLMGLKEDPT
;
A
#
# COMPACT_ATOMS: atom_id res chain seq x y z
N ALA A 1 -16.72 -6.06 -7.75
CA ALA A 1 -15.27 -6.30 -7.58
C ALA A 1 -14.99 -7.71 -7.08
N VAL A 2 -15.52 -8.12 -5.92
CA VAL A 2 -15.30 -9.48 -5.35
C VAL A 2 -15.59 -10.61 -6.34
N LEU A 3 -16.75 -10.59 -7.02
CA LEU A 3 -17.11 -11.62 -8.01
C LEU A 3 -16.11 -11.72 -9.17
N LEU A 4 -15.57 -10.59 -9.65
CA LEU A 4 -14.55 -10.57 -10.70
C LEU A 4 -13.22 -11.14 -10.18
N CYS A 5 -12.84 -10.84 -8.94
CA CYS A 5 -11.67 -11.42 -8.29
C CYS A 5 -11.82 -12.95 -8.10
N CYS A 6 -13.03 -13.44 -7.80
CA CYS A 6 -13.32 -14.88 -7.68
C CYS A 6 -13.04 -15.64 -8.98
N PHE A 7 -13.38 -15.05 -10.12
CA PHE A 7 -13.18 -15.70 -11.42
C PHE A 7 -11.74 -15.60 -11.94
N LEU A 8 -11.02 -14.52 -11.63
CA LEU A 8 -9.69 -14.27 -12.20
C LEU A 8 -8.53 -14.79 -11.33
N ALA A 9 -8.66 -14.72 -10.00
CA ALA A 9 -7.58 -15.05 -9.07
C ALA A 9 -8.14 -15.58 -7.74
N PRO A 10 -8.58 -16.85 -7.68
CA PRO A 10 -9.20 -17.43 -6.48
C PRO A 10 -8.26 -17.47 -5.27
N THR A 11 -6.95 -17.53 -5.49
CA THR A 11 -5.94 -17.53 -4.41
C THR A 11 -5.84 -16.19 -3.67
N ALA A 12 -6.25 -15.08 -4.30
CA ALA A 12 -6.24 -13.75 -3.69
C ALA A 12 -7.51 -13.44 -2.89
N LEU A 13 -8.50 -14.34 -2.90
CA LEU A 13 -9.80 -14.13 -2.25
C LEU A 13 -9.74 -13.87 -0.75
N PRO A 14 -8.91 -14.55 0.06
CA PRO A 14 -8.85 -14.26 1.50
C PRO A 14 -8.39 -12.83 1.78
N LEU A 15 -7.50 -12.27 0.96
CA LEU A 15 -6.98 -10.91 1.13
C LEU A 15 -7.94 -9.87 0.56
N LEU A 16 -8.31 -10.01 -0.71
CA LEU A 16 -9.21 -9.07 -1.39
C LEU A 16 -10.61 -9.09 -0.78
N GLY A 17 -11.10 -10.26 -0.36
CA GLY A 17 -12.42 -10.41 0.27
C GLY A 17 -12.53 -9.62 1.57
N MET A 18 -11.54 -9.71 2.45
CA MET A 18 -11.51 -8.95 3.70
C MET A 18 -11.34 -7.45 3.45
N LEU A 19 -10.54 -7.05 2.45
CA LEU A 19 -10.41 -5.65 2.03
C LEU A 19 -11.75 -5.08 1.54
N PHE A 20 -12.44 -5.79 0.64
CA PHE A 20 -13.73 -5.35 0.11
C PHE A 20 -14.84 -5.39 1.16
N PHE A 21 -14.76 -6.29 2.15
CA PHE A 21 -15.66 -6.29 3.28
C PHE A 21 -15.50 -5.03 4.14
N GLY A 22 -14.27 -4.63 4.44
CA GLY A 22 -14.00 -3.35 5.11
C GLY A 22 -14.53 -2.15 4.33
N ASN A 23 -14.33 -2.14 3.01
CA ASN A 23 -14.88 -1.10 2.14
C ASN A 23 -16.43 -1.10 2.14
N PHE A 24 -17.05 -2.28 2.14
CA PHE A 24 -18.51 -2.41 2.21
C PHE A 24 -19.06 -1.87 3.54
N LEU A 25 -18.45 -2.21 4.68
CA LEU A 25 -18.86 -1.67 5.97
C LEU A 25 -18.83 -0.13 5.98
N LYS A 26 -17.81 0.47 5.36
CA LYS A 26 -17.66 1.92 5.24
C LYS A 26 -18.70 2.55 4.30
N GLU A 27 -18.91 1.98 3.12
CA GLU A 27 -19.74 2.60 2.07
C GLU A 27 -21.24 2.24 2.17
N CYS A 28 -21.63 1.22 2.93
CA CYS A 28 -23.03 0.83 3.03
C CYS A 28 -23.90 1.76 3.87
N GLY A 29 -23.32 2.65 4.69
CA GLY A 29 -24.02 3.71 5.44
C GLY A 29 -25.03 3.27 6.51
N VAL A 30 -25.23 1.96 6.70
CA VAL A 30 -26.19 1.40 7.67
C VAL A 30 -25.47 0.81 8.90
N VAL A 31 -24.16 0.53 8.79
CA VAL A 31 -23.38 -0.17 9.82
C VAL A 31 -22.24 0.68 10.40
N ASP A 32 -22.46 1.98 10.58
CA ASP A 32 -21.43 2.92 11.07
C ASP A 32 -20.75 2.47 12.37
N ARG A 33 -21.52 1.90 13.31
CA ARG A 33 -20.96 1.35 14.56
C ARG A 33 -19.94 0.25 14.28
N LEU A 34 -20.23 -0.62 13.30
CA LEU A 34 -19.37 -1.73 12.92
C LEU A 34 -18.14 -1.24 12.15
N ALA A 35 -18.32 -0.29 11.23
CA ALA A 35 -17.22 0.34 10.49
C ALA A 35 -16.24 1.05 11.42
N ASN A 36 -16.74 1.87 12.36
CA ASN A 36 -15.92 2.58 13.34
C ASN A 36 -15.19 1.63 14.30
N THR A 37 -15.85 0.57 14.75
CA THR A 37 -15.20 -0.45 15.61
C THR A 37 -14.12 -1.21 14.85
N ALA A 38 -14.37 -1.53 13.57
CA ALA A 38 -13.41 -2.22 12.72
C ALA A 38 -12.15 -1.38 12.44
N GLN A 39 -12.30 -0.09 12.08
CA GLN A 39 -11.16 0.77 11.73
C GLN A 39 -10.32 1.23 12.93
N SER A 40 -10.89 1.25 14.14
CA SER A 40 -10.19 1.64 15.38
C SER A 40 -9.90 0.41 16.23
N ALA A 41 -10.81 0.05 17.15
CA ALA A 41 -10.54 -0.92 18.21
C ALA A 41 -10.03 -2.29 17.72
N ILE A 42 -10.59 -2.82 16.62
CA ILE A 42 -10.16 -4.11 16.06
C ILE A 42 -8.76 -3.98 15.44
N VAL A 43 -8.54 -2.96 14.60
CA VAL A 43 -7.23 -2.71 13.96
C VAL A 43 -6.16 -2.42 15.00
N ASP A 44 -6.44 -1.60 16.01
CA ASP A 44 -5.48 -1.26 17.08
C ASP A 44 -5.08 -2.52 17.87
N THR A 45 -6.07 -3.32 18.29
CA THR A 45 -5.82 -4.55 19.03
C THR A 45 -5.03 -5.56 18.19
N ALA A 46 -5.43 -5.76 16.93
CA ALA A 46 -4.73 -6.65 16.01
C ALA A 46 -3.30 -6.18 15.73
N THR A 47 -3.07 -4.87 15.60
CA THR A 47 -1.75 -4.27 15.37
C THR A 47 -0.84 -4.48 16.57
N ILE A 48 -1.35 -4.35 17.80
CA ILE A 48 -0.59 -4.65 19.02
C ILE A 48 -0.14 -6.12 19.03
N PHE A 49 -1.05 -7.06 18.77
CA PHE A 49 -0.71 -8.48 18.74
C PHE A 49 0.24 -8.84 17.59
N LEU A 50 0.04 -8.28 16.40
CA LEU A 50 0.95 -8.45 15.26
C LEU A 50 2.34 -7.89 15.58
N GLY A 51 2.44 -6.68 16.13
CA GLY A 51 3.70 -6.08 16.54
C GLY A 51 4.42 -6.91 17.59
N PHE A 52 3.69 -7.40 18.60
CA PHE A 52 4.23 -8.27 19.64
C PHE A 52 4.76 -9.60 19.06
N THR A 53 3.95 -10.30 18.27
CA THR A 53 4.34 -11.61 17.68
C THR A 53 5.50 -11.50 16.70
N VAL A 54 5.53 -10.45 15.88
CA VAL A 54 6.66 -10.18 14.97
C VAL A 54 7.91 -9.82 15.79
N GLY A 55 7.79 -8.98 16.81
CA GLY A 55 8.90 -8.60 17.70
C GLY A 55 9.46 -9.78 18.52
N CYS A 56 8.61 -10.70 18.97
CA CYS A 56 9.07 -11.94 19.60
C CYS A 56 9.83 -12.85 18.62
N SER A 57 9.56 -12.74 17.31
CA SER A 57 10.23 -13.53 16.28
C SER A 57 11.60 -12.95 15.88
N THR A 58 11.92 -11.70 16.23
CA THR A 58 13.22 -11.08 15.95
C THR A 58 14.28 -11.45 17.00
N GLN A 59 14.60 -12.74 17.10
CA GLN A 59 15.74 -13.20 17.90
C GLN A 59 17.06 -12.74 17.27
N ALA A 60 18.05 -12.38 18.09
CA ALA A 60 19.35 -11.85 17.64
C ALA A 60 20.03 -12.78 16.62
N ASP A 61 19.94 -14.09 16.81
CA ASP A 61 20.55 -15.11 15.95
C ASP A 61 19.89 -15.23 14.57
N VAL A 62 18.64 -14.79 14.43
CA VAL A 62 17.89 -14.79 13.15
C VAL A 62 17.97 -13.41 12.49
N PHE A 63 17.93 -12.34 13.28
CA PHE A 63 17.89 -10.98 12.79
C PHE A 63 19.27 -10.43 12.38
N LEU A 64 20.34 -10.71 13.14
CA LEU A 64 21.71 -10.25 12.85
C LEU A 64 22.46 -11.21 11.92
N THR A 65 21.78 -11.76 10.91
CA THR A 65 22.42 -12.59 9.89
C THR A 65 22.72 -11.78 8.63
N PRO A 66 23.79 -12.12 7.87
CA PRO A 66 24.08 -11.47 6.58
C PRO A 66 22.93 -11.64 5.58
N LYS A 67 22.10 -12.69 5.73
CA LYS A 67 20.88 -12.89 4.93
C LYS A 67 19.83 -11.82 5.21
N SER A 68 19.58 -11.50 6.49
CA SER A 68 18.63 -10.46 6.90
C SER A 68 19.04 -9.08 6.37
N LEU A 69 20.34 -8.76 6.43
CA LEU A 69 20.85 -7.53 5.83
C LEU A 69 20.62 -7.48 4.30
N GLY A 70 20.78 -8.62 3.62
CA GLY A 70 20.46 -8.76 2.20
C GLY A 70 18.98 -8.50 1.88
N ILE A 71 18.05 -8.93 2.72
CA ILE A 71 16.61 -8.66 2.56
C ILE A 71 16.32 -7.16 2.66
N PHE A 72 16.92 -6.46 3.62
CA PHE A 72 16.77 -5.01 3.74
C PHE A 72 17.26 -4.25 2.50
N PHE A 73 18.45 -4.62 2.00
CA PHE A 73 19.00 -4.02 0.80
C PHE A 73 18.13 -4.31 -0.44
N LEU A 74 17.69 -5.55 -0.61
CA LEU A 74 16.79 -5.95 -1.69
C LEU A 74 15.47 -5.17 -1.63
N GLY A 75 14.93 -4.96 -0.42
CA GLY A 75 13.74 -4.14 -0.20
C GLY A 75 13.92 -2.68 -0.66
N ALA A 76 15.04 -2.05 -0.32
CA ALA A 76 15.34 -0.68 -0.75
C ALA A 76 15.46 -0.56 -2.28
N VAL A 77 16.13 -1.53 -2.91
CA VAL A 77 16.24 -1.60 -4.37
C VAL A 77 14.88 -1.86 -5.02
N ALA A 78 14.08 -2.78 -4.46
CA ALA A 78 12.75 -3.08 -4.95
C ALA A 78 11.82 -1.85 -4.92
N PHE A 79 11.82 -1.09 -3.82
CA PHE A 79 11.08 0.17 -3.73
C PHE A 79 11.55 1.19 -4.77
N SER A 80 12.87 1.33 -4.96
CA SER A 80 13.43 2.26 -5.96
C SER A 80 12.99 1.90 -7.38
N ILE A 81 13.03 0.62 -7.74
CA ILE A 81 12.58 0.12 -9.05
C ILE A 81 11.06 0.30 -9.21
N ALA A 82 10.27 0.05 -8.17
CA ALA A 82 8.82 0.24 -8.19
C ALA A 82 8.44 1.72 -8.42
N THR A 83 9.12 2.66 -7.75
CA THR A 83 8.91 4.09 -7.99
C THR A 83 9.32 4.49 -9.41
N ALA A 84 10.50 4.05 -9.86
CA ALA A 84 10.99 4.36 -11.20
C ALA A 84 10.08 3.81 -12.30
N SER A 85 9.60 2.57 -12.16
CA SER A 85 8.68 1.96 -13.11
C SER A 85 7.32 2.66 -13.13
N GLY A 86 6.81 3.11 -11.98
CA GLY A 86 5.59 3.93 -11.89
C GLY A 86 5.72 5.27 -12.64
N LEU A 87 6.84 5.97 -12.47
CA LEU A 87 7.13 7.22 -13.19
C LEU A 87 7.22 7.00 -14.71
N ILE A 88 7.93 5.95 -15.14
CA ILE A 88 8.08 5.60 -16.57
C ILE A 88 6.71 5.24 -17.16
N PHE A 89 5.92 4.44 -16.45
CA PHE A 89 4.59 4.05 -16.88
C PHE A 89 3.66 5.27 -17.07
N ALA A 90 3.68 6.23 -16.13
CA ALA A 90 2.93 7.48 -16.27
C ALA A 90 3.37 8.29 -17.51
N LYS A 91 4.68 8.31 -17.83
CA LYS A 91 5.18 8.95 -19.05
C LYS A 91 4.73 8.22 -20.32
N ILE A 92 4.70 6.89 -20.32
CA ILE A 92 4.22 6.10 -21.46
C ILE A 92 2.73 6.34 -21.68
N MET A 93 1.93 6.38 -20.61
CA MET A 93 0.51 6.72 -20.70
C MET A 93 0.30 8.08 -21.36
N ASN A 94 1.10 9.09 -21.02
CA ASN A 94 1.03 10.43 -21.62
C ASN A 94 1.31 10.49 -23.13
N LEU A 95 1.83 9.42 -23.75
CA LEU A 95 1.99 9.37 -25.20
C LEU A 95 0.66 9.13 -25.93
N PHE A 96 -0.32 8.51 -25.25
CA PHE A 96 -1.61 8.14 -25.85
C PHE A 96 -2.78 8.99 -25.33
N LEU A 97 -2.63 9.63 -24.17
CA LEU A 97 -3.69 10.45 -23.58
C LEU A 97 -3.73 11.87 -24.19
N LYS A 98 -4.95 12.38 -24.41
CA LYS A 98 -5.19 13.78 -24.80
C LYS A 98 -4.91 14.75 -23.65
N GLU A 99 -5.32 14.37 -22.44
CA GLU A 99 -5.03 15.09 -21.19
C GLU A 99 -3.85 14.43 -20.50
N LYS A 100 -2.74 15.16 -20.35
CA LYS A 100 -1.51 14.62 -19.80
C LYS A 100 -1.58 14.55 -18.28
N ILE A 101 -1.21 13.41 -17.72
CA ILE A 101 -1.09 13.16 -16.28
C ILE A 101 0.28 13.64 -15.81
N ASN A 102 0.38 14.28 -14.65
CA ASN A 102 1.68 14.59 -14.06
C ASN A 102 2.44 13.28 -13.75
N PRO A 103 3.63 13.04 -14.33
CA PRO A 103 4.39 11.81 -14.08
C PRO A 103 4.67 11.55 -12.60
N LEU A 104 4.75 12.58 -11.76
CA LEU A 104 4.94 12.44 -10.30
C LEU A 104 3.85 11.58 -9.64
N LEU A 105 2.63 11.57 -10.20
CA LEU A 105 1.54 10.69 -9.74
C LEU A 105 1.89 9.20 -9.90
N GLY A 106 2.77 8.86 -10.84
CA GLY A 106 3.27 7.50 -11.00
C GLY A 106 4.04 7.00 -9.78
N ALA A 107 4.75 7.89 -9.07
CA ALA A 107 5.44 7.55 -7.82
C ALA A 107 4.48 7.37 -6.64
N ALA A 108 3.30 8.02 -6.67
CA ALA A 108 2.28 7.87 -5.63
C ALA A 108 1.60 6.49 -5.66
N GLY A 109 1.73 5.76 -6.77
CA GLY A 109 1.19 4.41 -6.94
C GLY A 109 1.85 3.34 -6.06
N VAL A 110 2.98 3.65 -5.43
CA VAL A 110 3.58 2.76 -4.41
C VAL A 110 2.65 2.71 -3.19
N SER A 111 2.23 1.52 -2.78
CA SER A 111 1.16 1.25 -1.79
C SER A 111 1.40 1.72 -0.35
N ALA A 112 2.33 2.65 -0.11
CA ALA A 112 2.59 3.26 1.18
C ALA A 112 1.58 4.39 1.47
N VAL A 113 0.28 4.08 1.49
CA VAL A 113 -0.80 5.06 1.70
C VAL A 113 -0.86 5.47 3.18
N PRO A 114 -1.04 6.76 3.53
CA PRO A 114 -1.10 7.95 2.66
C PRO A 114 0.28 8.59 2.38
N GLY A 115 1.37 8.02 2.91
CA GLY A 115 2.72 8.57 2.83
C GLY A 115 3.24 8.82 1.42
N SER A 116 3.12 7.87 0.50
CA SER A 116 3.60 8.01 -0.89
C SER A 116 2.92 9.16 -1.63
N ALA A 117 1.61 9.32 -1.45
CA ALA A 117 0.85 10.44 -2.01
C ALA A 117 1.28 11.77 -1.40
N ARG A 118 1.56 11.81 -0.09
CA ARG A 118 2.04 13.00 0.61
C ARG A 118 3.43 13.43 0.14
N GLU A 119 4.36 12.50 -0.03
CA GLU A 119 5.71 12.81 -0.53
C GLU A 119 5.66 13.35 -1.96
N VAL A 120 4.82 12.76 -2.81
CA VAL A 120 4.59 13.27 -4.17
C VAL A 120 3.98 14.68 -4.16
N HIS A 121 3.03 14.94 -3.27
CA HIS A 121 2.45 16.27 -3.12
C HIS A 121 3.49 17.30 -2.63
N LEU A 122 4.30 16.96 -1.64
CA LEU A 122 5.40 17.81 -1.17
C LEU A 122 6.43 18.07 -2.27
N MET A 123 6.74 17.07 -3.10
CA MET A 123 7.63 17.25 -4.25
C MET A 123 6.99 18.15 -5.31
N GLY A 124 5.69 17.99 -5.56
CA GLY A 124 4.92 18.89 -6.43
C GLY A 124 5.00 20.33 -5.96
N LEU A 125 4.76 20.58 -4.67
CA LEU A 125 4.87 21.92 -4.07
C LEU A 125 6.28 22.52 -4.12
N LYS A 126 7.32 21.69 -4.17
CA LYS A 126 8.71 22.15 -4.32
C LYS A 126 9.00 22.63 -5.75
N GLU A 127 8.42 21.96 -6.74
CA GLU A 127 8.58 22.32 -8.16
C GLU A 127 7.65 23.48 -8.56
N ASP A 128 6.43 23.50 -8.02
CA ASP A 128 5.43 24.55 -8.21
C ASP A 128 4.75 24.88 -6.86
N PRO A 129 5.05 26.05 -6.24
CA PRO A 129 4.51 26.42 -4.93
C PRO A 129 3.02 26.82 -4.93
N THR A 130 2.38 26.89 -6.10
CA THR A 130 0.98 27.29 -6.28
C THR A 130 0.03 26.10 -6.33
#